data_AF-A0A382CUJ7-F1
#
_entry.id   AF-A0A382CUJ7-F1
#
_cell.length_a   1.000
_cell.length_b   1.000
_cell.length_c   1.000
_cell.angle_alpha   90.00
_cell.angle_beta   90.00
_cell.angle_gamma   90.00
#
_symmetry.space_group_name_H-M   'P 1'
#
loop_
_entity.id
_entity.type
_entity.pdbx_description
1 polymer ?
#
loop_
_entity_poly.entity_id
_entity_poly.type
_entity_poly.pdbx_seq_one_letter_code
_entity_poly.pdbx_strand_id
1 'polypeptide(L)'
;METQRKSLLRWLGWFGLINGFIAALIGLRYLFFYSFPDDAWVLSYVPLATITHFIILINLPIALLLIPLTLIVPSKRLIFSLAILFATLIITLLIVDANFFAENRYHLSFLTSVLFDSTTYVLI
;
A
#
# COMPACT_ATOMS: atom_id res chain seq x y z
N MET A 1 -18.40 -23.00 -10.40
CA MET A 1 -17.03 -22.45 -10.19
C MET A 1 -16.83 -21.04 -10.74
N GLU A 2 -17.34 -20.69 -11.93
CA GLU A 2 -17.12 -19.34 -12.50
C GLU A 2 -17.75 -18.19 -11.69
N THR A 3 -18.99 -18.35 -11.23
CA THR A 3 -19.68 -17.36 -10.36
C THR A 3 -18.89 -17.09 -9.09
N GLN A 4 -18.28 -18.14 -8.55
CA GLN A 4 -17.46 -18.11 -7.36
C GLN A 4 -16.14 -17.33 -7.58
N ARG A 5 -15.50 -17.48 -8.75
CA ARG A 5 -14.29 -16.73 -9.16
C ARG A 5 -14.58 -15.26 -9.42
N LYS A 6 -15.67 -14.95 -10.14
CA LYS A 6 -16.10 -13.55 -10.38
C LYS A 6 -16.35 -12.81 -9.07
N SER A 7 -17.01 -13.45 -8.10
CA SER A 7 -17.20 -12.88 -6.76
C SER A 7 -15.89 -12.64 -6.02
N LEU A 8 -14.89 -13.52 -6.21
CA LEU A 8 -13.58 -13.37 -5.56
C LEU A 8 -12.77 -12.22 -6.18
N LEU A 9 -12.76 -12.11 -7.51
CA LEU A 9 -12.11 -11.00 -8.21
C LEU A 9 -12.74 -9.66 -7.85
N ARG A 10 -14.08 -9.60 -7.78
CA ARG A 10 -14.80 -8.41 -7.31
C ARG A 10 -14.42 -8.06 -5.88
N TRP A 11 -14.30 -9.06 -5.01
CA TRP A 11 -13.85 -8.84 -3.63
C TRP A 11 -12.41 -8.32 -3.58
N LEU A 12 -11.47 -8.89 -4.34
CA LEU A 12 -10.08 -8.42 -4.41
C LEU A 12 -9.98 -6.97 -4.86
N GLY A 13 -10.79 -6.56 -5.85
CA GLY A 13 -10.83 -5.16 -6.30
C GLY A 13 -11.30 -4.20 -5.21
N TRP A 14 -12.43 -4.50 -4.54
CA TRP A 14 -12.92 -3.66 -3.44
C TRP A 14 -11.97 -3.65 -2.24
N PHE A 15 -11.41 -4.81 -1.90
CA PHE A 15 -10.43 -4.95 -0.82
C PHE A 15 -9.18 -4.10 -1.09
N GLY A 16 -8.62 -4.19 -2.30
CA GLY A 16 -7.47 -3.39 -2.70
C GLY A 16 -7.78 -1.89 -2.75
N LEU A 17 -8.97 -1.50 -3.22
CA LEU A 17 -9.38 -0.09 -3.24
C LEU A 17 -9.51 0.51 -1.83
N ILE A 18 -10.18 -0.18 -0.90
CA ILE A 18 -10.35 0.29 0.48
C ILE A 18 -8.99 0.41 1.17
N ASN A 19 -8.13 -0.61 1.07
CA ASN A 19 -6.78 -0.56 1.64
C ASN A 19 -5.91 0.50 0.95
N GLY A 20 -6.12 0.77 -0.34
CA GLY A 20 -5.49 1.87 -1.08
C GLY A 20 -5.86 3.24 -0.53
N PHE A 21 -7.13 3.47 -0.17
CA PHE A 21 -7.54 4.70 0.52
C PHE A 21 -6.94 4.82 1.93
N ILE A 22 -6.86 3.71 2.68
CA ILE A 22 -6.19 3.70 3.99
C ILE A 22 -4.71 4.06 3.82
N ALA A 23 -4.03 3.47 2.84
CA ALA A 23 -2.65 3.80 2.49
C ALA A 23 -2.50 5.28 2.09
N ALA A 24 -3.45 5.83 1.32
CA ALA A 24 -3.45 7.25 0.96
C ALA A 24 -3.58 8.15 2.19
N LEU A 25 -4.43 7.81 3.15
CA LEU A 25 -4.58 8.56 4.41
C LEU A 25 -3.29 8.55 5.23
N ILE A 26 -2.61 7.39 5.33
CA ILE A 26 -1.30 7.30 5.99
C ILE A 26 -0.27 8.15 5.24
N GLY A 27 -0.29 8.07 3.91
CA GLY A 27 0.61 8.81 3.03
C GLY A 27 0.44 10.33 3.05
N LEU A 28 -0.68 10.86 3.53
CA LEU A 28 -0.83 12.31 3.76
C LEU A 28 0.26 12.86 4.68
N ARG A 29 0.83 12.02 5.56
CA ARG A 29 1.95 12.39 6.42
C ARG A 29 3.18 12.89 5.65
N TYR A 30 3.45 12.36 4.46
CA TYR A 30 4.57 12.82 3.63
C TYR A 30 4.38 14.28 3.21
N LEU A 31 3.14 14.67 2.90
CA LEU A 31 2.82 16.00 2.37
C LEU A 31 3.11 17.12 3.37
N PHE A 32 3.16 16.85 4.68
CA PHE A 32 3.52 17.85 5.69
C PHE A 32 4.97 18.32 5.62
N PHE A 33 5.83 17.61 4.89
CA PHE A 33 7.26 17.91 4.79
C PHE A 33 7.68 18.31 3.37
N TYR A 34 6.72 18.42 2.44
CA TYR A 34 6.96 18.92 1.08
C TYR A 34 6.51 20.37 0.95
N SER A 35 7.21 21.12 0.10
CA SER A 35 6.76 22.45 -0.34
C SER A 35 5.70 22.29 -1.41
N PHE A 36 4.55 22.95 -1.22
CA PHE A 36 3.47 22.94 -2.21
C PHE A 36 3.72 24.02 -3.28
N PRO A 37 3.29 23.76 -4.53
CA PRO A 37 3.33 24.76 -5.59
C PRO A 37 2.27 25.86 -5.38
N ASP A 38 2.59 27.09 -5.78
CA ASP A 38 1.67 28.25 -5.66
C ASP A 38 0.59 28.29 -6.76
N ASP A 39 0.86 27.65 -7.91
CA ASP A 39 -0.09 27.60 -9.03
C ASP A 39 -1.23 26.60 -8.73
N ALA A 40 -2.48 27.08 -8.77
CA ALA A 40 -3.66 26.29 -8.46
C ALA A 40 -3.87 25.08 -9.39
N TRP A 41 -3.49 25.17 -10.66
CA TRP A 41 -3.57 24.05 -11.59
C TRP A 41 -2.55 22.98 -11.22
N VAL A 42 -1.33 23.39 -10.85
CA VAL A 42 -0.28 22.46 -10.41
C VAL A 42 -0.61 21.87 -9.04
N LEU A 43 -1.26 22.63 -8.15
CA LEU A 43 -1.69 22.14 -6.84
C LEU A 43 -2.68 20.97 -6.96
N SER A 44 -3.55 20.96 -7.99
CA SER A 44 -4.50 19.87 -8.25
C SER A 44 -3.82 18.51 -8.50
N TYR A 45 -2.58 18.51 -8.98
CA TYR A 45 -1.79 17.30 -9.18
C TYR A 45 -1.48 16.59 -7.87
N VAL A 46 -1.23 17.32 -6.79
CA VAL A 46 -0.78 16.75 -5.51
C VAL A 46 -1.79 15.73 -4.93
N PRO A 47 -3.07 16.06 -4.71
CA PRO A 47 -4.03 15.08 -4.19
C PRO A 47 -4.29 13.95 -5.19
N LEU A 48 -4.32 14.24 -6.50
CA LEU A 48 -4.59 13.24 -7.53
C LEU A 48 -3.46 12.20 -7.60
N ALA A 49 -2.21 12.66 -7.63
CA ALA A 49 -1.02 11.83 -7.61
C ALA A 49 -0.92 11.04 -6.30
N THR A 50 -1.19 11.68 -5.16
CA THR A 50 -1.15 11.02 -3.84
C THR A 50 -2.15 9.86 -3.77
N ILE A 51 -3.42 10.12 -4.08
CA ILE A 51 -4.48 9.10 -4.01
C ILE A 51 -4.20 7.96 -4.98
N THR A 52 -3.88 8.27 -6.23
CA THR A 52 -3.63 7.23 -7.25
C THR A 52 -2.38 6.41 -6.95
N HIS A 53 -1.31 7.04 -6.46
CA HIS A 53 -0.07 6.36 -6.06
C HIS A 53 -0.33 5.29 -4.99
N PHE A 54 -1.00 5.65 -3.89
CA PHE A 54 -1.26 4.71 -2.80
C PHE A 54 -2.31 3.64 -3.13
N ILE A 55 -3.29 3.97 -3.98
CA ILE A 55 -4.21 2.95 -4.53
C ILE A 55 -3.42 1.94 -5.37
N ILE A 56 -2.53 2.39 -6.25
CA ILE A 56 -1.71 1.49 -7.08
C ILE A 56 -0.74 0.68 -6.22
N LEU A 57 -0.13 1.28 -5.19
CA LEU A 57 0.80 0.60 -4.28
C LEU A 57 0.20 -0.70 -3.69
N ILE A 58 -1.08 -0.66 -3.29
CA ILE A 58 -1.80 -1.82 -2.76
C ILE A 58 -2.31 -2.74 -3.87
N ASN A 59 -2.86 -2.17 -4.94
CA ASN A 59 -3.52 -2.96 -5.99
C ASN A 59 -2.55 -3.66 -6.93
N LEU A 60 -1.33 -3.15 -7.13
CA LEU A 60 -0.36 -3.71 -8.05
C LEU A 60 0.08 -5.12 -7.62
N PRO A 61 0.48 -5.39 -6.36
CA PRO A 61 0.75 -6.76 -5.90
C PRO A 61 -0.47 -7.69 -5.99
N ILE A 62 -1.67 -7.19 -5.68
CA ILE A 62 -2.92 -7.96 -5.81
C ILE A 62 -3.15 -8.35 -7.27
N ALA A 63 -2.99 -7.41 -8.20
CA ALA A 63 -3.21 -7.63 -9.62
C ALA A 63 -2.18 -8.57 -10.24
N LEU A 64 -0.91 -8.43 -9.87
CA LEU A 64 0.18 -9.23 -10.43
C LEU A 64 0.30 -10.62 -9.81
N LEU A 65 -0.01 -10.78 -8.52
CA LEU A 65 0.21 -12.04 -7.81
C LEU A 65 -1.10 -12.79 -7.56
N LEU A 66 -2.09 -12.12 -6.97
CA LEU A 66 -3.30 -12.80 -6.50
C LEU A 66 -4.29 -13.07 -7.62
N ILE A 67 -4.45 -12.17 -8.58
CA ILE A 67 -5.36 -12.40 -9.73
C ILE A 67 -4.93 -13.66 -10.52
N PRO A 68 -3.66 -13.82 -10.95
CA PRO A 68 -3.23 -15.05 -11.61
C PRO A 68 -3.40 -16.28 -10.72
N LEU A 69 -3.09 -16.16 -9.43
CA LEU A 69 -3.24 -17.25 -8.47
C LEU A 69 -4.70 -17.72 -8.35
N THR A 70 -5.68 -16.82 -8.49
CA THR A 70 -7.10 -17.19 -8.48
C THR A 70 -7.52 -18.08 -9.65
N LEU A 71 -6.78 -18.03 -10.76
CA LEU A 71 -7.04 -18.86 -11.95
C LEU A 71 -6.49 -20.27 -11.75
N ILE A 72 -5.37 -20.39 -11.05
CA ILE A 72 -4.63 -21.66 -10.84
C ILE A 72 -5.16 -22.40 -9.61
N VAL A 73 -5.37 -21.71 -8.49
CA VAL A 73 -5.67 -22.33 -7.19
C VAL A 73 -7.17 -22.19 -6.85
N PRO A 74 -7.90 -23.30 -6.65
CA PRO A 74 -9.34 -23.26 -6.35
C PRO A 74 -9.67 -22.96 -4.87
N SER A 75 -8.69 -22.53 -4.07
CA SER A 75 -8.87 -22.25 -2.64
C SER A 75 -9.13 -20.77 -2.38
N LYS A 76 -10.40 -20.43 -2.10
CA LYS A 76 -10.77 -19.08 -1.65
C LYS A 76 -10.00 -18.68 -0.41
N ARG A 77 -10.00 -19.53 0.62
CA ARG A 77 -9.43 -19.22 1.94
C ARG A 77 -7.98 -18.78 1.82
N LEU A 78 -7.20 -19.48 0.99
CA LEU A 78 -5.81 -19.14 0.72
C LEU A 78 -5.69 -17.75 0.09
N ILE A 79 -6.49 -17.44 -0.93
CA ILE A 79 -6.46 -16.14 -1.63
C ILE A 79 -6.83 -14.99 -0.68
N PHE A 80 -7.87 -15.17 0.15
CA PHE A 80 -8.23 -14.20 1.19
C PHE A 80 -7.09 -14.00 2.20
N SER A 81 -6.51 -15.09 2.72
CA SER A 81 -5.41 -15.01 3.68
C SER A 81 -4.19 -14.30 3.10
N LEU A 82 -3.82 -14.59 1.86
CA LEU A 82 -2.70 -13.90 1.20
C LEU A 82 -3.02 -12.43 0.92
N ALA A 83 -4.23 -12.09 0.48
CA ALA A 83 -4.63 -10.70 0.28
C ALA A 83 -4.52 -9.88 1.57
N ILE A 84 -5.02 -10.44 2.67
CA ILE A 84 -4.94 -9.82 4.00
C ILE A 84 -3.46 -9.67 4.41
N LEU A 85 -2.66 -10.73 4.31
CA LEU A 85 -1.24 -10.71 4.65
C LEU A 85 -0.48 -9.62 3.86
N PHE A 86 -0.68 -9.56 2.54
CA PHE A 86 -0.02 -8.56 1.68
C PHE A 86 -0.43 -7.13 2.07
N ALA A 87 -1.73 -6.86 2.24
CA ALA A 87 -2.18 -5.54 2.62
C ALA A 87 -1.65 -5.13 4.00
N THR A 88 -1.67 -6.05 4.98
CA THR A 88 -1.10 -5.81 6.31
C THR A 88 0.39 -5.49 6.21
N LEU A 89 1.18 -6.28 5.49
CA LEU A 89 2.61 -6.05 5.37
C LEU A 89 2.93 -4.72 4.68
N ILE A 90 2.24 -4.38 3.59
CA ILE A 90 2.44 -3.11 2.88
C ILE A 90 2.04 -1.92 3.76
N ILE A 91 0.89 -1.99 4.44
CA ILE A 91 0.42 -0.91 5.31
C ILE A 91 1.35 -0.74 6.52
N THR A 92 1.79 -1.83 7.14
CA THR A 92 2.76 -1.77 8.25
C THR A 92 4.05 -1.12 7.79
N LEU A 93 4.65 -1.57 6.68
CA LEU A 93 5.86 -0.96 6.12
C LEU A 93 5.65 0.52 5.78
N LEU A 94 4.48 0.89 5.24
CA LEU A 94 4.14 2.27 4.94
C LEU A 94 4.05 3.15 6.20
N ILE A 95 3.51 2.61 7.30
CA ILE A 95 3.46 3.32 8.59
C ILE A 95 4.88 3.54 9.13
N VAL A 96 5.74 2.51 9.07
CA VAL A 96 7.14 2.63 9.50
C VAL A 96 7.87 3.66 8.64
N ASP A 97 7.68 3.61 7.31
CA ASP A 97 8.27 4.56 6.37
C ASP A 97 7.81 6.00 6.64
N ALA A 98 6.52 6.22 6.85
CA ALA A 98 5.98 7.55 7.10
C ALA A 98 6.47 8.16 8.41
N ASN A 99 6.70 7.34 9.45
CA ASN A 99 7.32 7.79 10.69
C ASN A 99 8.81 8.07 10.51
N PHE A 100 9.54 7.18 9.84
CA PHE A 100 10.97 7.36 9.58
C PHE A 100 11.24 8.61 8.73
N PHE A 101 10.45 8.83 7.68
CA PHE A 101 10.52 10.01 6.82
C PHE A 101 10.22 11.30 7.59
N ALA A 102 9.32 11.25 8.58
CA ALA A 102 8.97 12.40 9.41
C ALA A 102 10.14 12.89 10.28
N GLU A 103 11.13 12.05 10.56
CA GLU A 103 12.34 12.44 11.27
C GLU A 103 13.52 12.69 10.31
N ASN A 104 13.68 11.84 9.29
CA ASN A 104 14.90 11.77 8.49
C ASN A 104 14.80 12.40 7.11
N ARG A 105 13.58 12.69 6.61
CA ARG A 105 13.31 13.24 5.26
C ARG A 105 13.74 12.35 4.09
N TYR A 106 14.03 11.07 4.34
CA TYR A 106 14.29 10.05 3.32
C TYR A 106 13.41 8.84 3.56
N HIS A 107 13.04 8.15 2.49
CA HIS A 107 12.28 6.91 2.56
C HIS A 107 13.14 5.73 3.03
N LEU A 108 12.47 4.71 3.54
CA LEU A 108 13.07 3.45 3.90
C LEU A 108 13.60 2.74 2.66
N SER A 109 14.81 2.24 2.84
CA SER A 109 15.56 1.44 1.89
C SER A 109 16.37 0.43 2.69
N PHE A 110 16.93 -0.55 1.98
CA PHE A 110 17.83 -1.51 2.63
C PHE A 110 18.97 -0.81 3.37
N LEU A 111 19.56 0.24 2.79
CA LEU A 111 20.65 1.00 3.40
C LEU A 111 20.19 1.78 4.64
N THR A 112 19.06 2.48 4.57
CA THR A 112 18.55 3.27 5.70
C THR A 112 18.00 2.41 6.82
N SER A 113 17.59 1.16 6.52
CA SER A 113 17.16 0.22 7.56
C SER A 113 18.24 -0.07 8.59
N VAL A 114 19.53 -0.05 8.22
CA VAL A 114 20.67 -0.30 9.12
C VAL A 114 20.77 0.74 10.26
N LEU A 115 20.09 1.89 10.12
CA LEU A 115 20.03 2.93 11.15
C LEU A 115 19.08 2.58 12.30
N PHE A 116 18.28 1.52 12.18
CA PHE A 116 17.33 1.12 13.20
C PHE A 116 18.00 0.46 14.41
N ASP A 117 17.41 0.71 15.58
CA ASP A 117 17.77 -0.04 16.78
C ASP A 117 17.38 -1.52 16.63
N SER A 118 18.17 -2.42 17.23
CA SER A 118 17.92 -3.86 17.20
C SER A 118 16.50 -4.24 17.65
N THR A 119 15.92 -3.50 18.60
CA THR A 119 14.56 -3.71 19.10
C THR A 119 13.48 -3.37 18.08
N THR A 120 13.76 -2.47 17.13
CA THR A 120 12.82 -2.07 16.08
C THR A 120 12.55 -3.22 15.12
N TYR A 121 13.56 -4.03 14.80
CA TYR A 121 13.38 -5.23 13.96
C TYR A 121 12.59 -6.35 14.62
N VAL A 122 12.49 -6.38 15.95
CA VAL A 122 11.70 -7.40 16.67
C VAL A 122 10.21 -7.03 16.70
N LEU A 123 9.90 -5.74 16.56
CA LEU A 123 8.54 -5.21 16.62
C LEU A 123 7.85 -5.11 15.25
N ILE A 124 8.61 -5.29 14.15
CA ILE A 124 8.15 -5.25 12.75
C ILE A 124 8.17 -6.67 12.18
#